data_AF-A0A8X8XSG3-F1
#
_entry.id   AF-A0A8X8XSG3-F1
#
_cell.length_a   1.000
_cell.length_b   1.000
_cell.length_c   1.000
_cell.angle_alpha   90.00
_cell.angle_beta   90.00
_cell.angle_gamma   90.00
#
_symmetry.space_group_name_H-M   'P 1'
#
loop_
_entity.id
_entity.type
_entity.pdbx_description
1 polymer ?
#
loop_
_entity_poly.entity_id
_entity_poly.type
_entity_poly.pdbx_seq_one_letter_code
_entity_poly.pdbx_strand_id
1 'polypeptide(L)'
;MAATTMATVVGAVVLLYYVVSRWISAAAEGEDSDDGDCSKSKSRSLKKRLLRFPFPSMSPSGLFQTVSMLFLAHFVVLLVFTLQTAETRRLAAINSSISAFFVFGDSTADSGNNNYIPTISRSNFPPYGKDLPDHISTGRFTNGKLVPDYLSSYAGIKDMIPPYLDPTLTVDDLKTGVWGDSYTKATEIFQRVQIKNGSGDWKEEHEKADK
;
A
#
# COMPACT_ATOMS: atom_id res chain seq x y z
N MET A 1 -4.84 -3.84 7.27
CA MET A 1 -6.26 -3.64 6.87
C MET A 1 -6.72 -4.53 5.71
N ALA A 2 -5.86 -5.03 4.82
CA ALA A 2 -6.29 -5.88 3.69
C ALA A 2 -6.62 -7.35 4.08
N ALA A 3 -5.99 -7.90 5.12
CA ALA A 3 -6.24 -9.29 5.53
C ALA A 3 -7.62 -9.48 6.16
N THR A 4 -8.09 -8.49 6.93
CA THR A 4 -9.42 -8.49 7.56
C THR A 4 -10.55 -8.40 6.53
N THR A 5 -10.33 -7.73 5.40
CA THR A 5 -11.34 -7.56 4.35
C THR A 5 -11.49 -8.78 3.45
N MET A 6 -10.42 -9.56 3.23
CA MET A 6 -10.52 -10.81 2.48
C MET A 6 -11.29 -11.88 3.28
N ALA A 7 -11.11 -11.90 4.61
CA ALA A 7 -11.85 -12.80 5.49
C ALA A 7 -13.36 -12.51 5.52
N THR A 8 -13.77 -11.24 5.45
CA THR A 8 -15.20 -10.87 5.43
C THR A 8 -15.86 -11.19 4.10
N VAL A 9 -15.18 -10.99 2.97
CA VAL A 9 -15.72 -11.34 1.64
C VAL A 9 -15.86 -12.85 1.49
N VAL A 10 -14.84 -13.63 1.90
CA VAL A 10 -14.92 -15.10 1.88
C VAL A 10 -16.01 -15.59 2.82
N GLY A 11 -16.13 -15.01 4.02
CA GLY A 11 -17.19 -15.34 4.97
C GLY A 11 -18.60 -15.06 4.42
N ALA A 12 -18.79 -13.94 3.72
CA ALA A 12 -20.07 -13.59 3.11
C ALA A 12 -20.45 -14.56 1.97
N VAL A 13 -19.48 -14.96 1.14
CA VAL A 13 -19.70 -15.93 0.05
C VAL A 13 -20.07 -17.31 0.60
N VAL A 14 -19.37 -17.79 1.63
CA VAL A 14 -19.68 -19.08 2.28
C VAL A 14 -21.06 -19.07 2.95
N LEU A 15 -21.42 -17.95 3.61
CA LEU A 15 -22.73 -17.81 4.23
C LEU A 15 -23.85 -17.82 3.18
N LEU A 16 -23.65 -17.12 2.05
CA LEU A 16 -24.61 -17.10 0.95
C LEU A 16 -24.78 -18.50 0.34
N TYR A 17 -23.67 -19.21 0.09
CA TYR A 17 -23.69 -20.58 -0.40
C TYR A 17 -24.46 -21.52 0.54
N TYR A 18 -24.25 -21.40 1.87
CA TYR A 18 -24.94 -22.21 2.86
C TYR A 18 -26.44 -21.91 2.92
N VAL A 19 -26.83 -20.63 2.85
CA VAL A 19 -28.24 -20.21 2.85
C VAL A 19 -28.96 -20.72 1.59
N VAL A 20 -28.34 -20.58 0.43
CA VAL A 20 -28.89 -21.08 -0.85
C VAL A 20 -28.99 -22.61 -0.85
N SER A 21 -27.95 -23.31 -0.38
CA SER A 21 -27.96 -24.78 -0.30
C SER A 21 -29.04 -25.32 0.63
N ARG A 22 -29.26 -24.63 1.77
CA ARG A 22 -30.32 -24.98 2.72
C ARG A 22 -31.72 -24.67 2.17
N TRP A 23 -31.86 -23.60 1.40
CA TRP A 23 -33.11 -23.26 0.73
C TRP A 23 -33.49 -24.27 -0.36
N ILE A 24 -32.52 -24.73 -1.14
CA ILE A 24 -32.71 -25.78 -2.15
C ILE A 24 -33.04 -27.13 -1.49
N SER A 25 -32.34 -27.50 -0.41
CA SER A 25 -32.62 -28.76 0.31
C SER A 25 -34.02 -28.77 0.93
N ALA A 26 -34.49 -27.63 1.46
CA ALA A 26 -35.84 -27.50 1.98
C ALA A 26 -36.93 -27.56 0.89
N ALA A 27 -36.58 -27.28 -0.37
CA ALA A 27 -37.49 -27.41 -1.51
C ALA A 27 -37.57 -28.85 -2.04
N ALA A 28 -36.57 -29.70 -1.76
CA ALA A 28 -36.51 -31.08 -2.23
C ALA A 28 -37.28 -32.09 -1.35
N GLU A 29 -37.58 -31.75 -0.09
CA GLU A 29 -38.33 -32.63 0.86
C GLU A 29 -39.87 -32.58 0.66
N GLY A 30 -40.35 -32.07 -0.48
CA GLY A 30 -41.77 -31.83 -0.75
C GLY A 30 -42.53 -32.96 -1.47
N GLU A 31 -41.86 -34.02 -1.90
CA GLU A 31 -42.46 -35.10 -2.68
C GLU A 31 -42.09 -36.47 -2.09
N ASP A 32 -42.89 -36.96 -1.14
CA ASP A 32 -42.97 -38.39 -0.86
C ASP A 32 -44.44 -38.75 -0.60
N SER A 33 -44.93 -39.68 -1.41
CA SER A 33 -46.30 -40.17 -1.49
C SER A 33 -46.72 -41.04 -0.29
N ASP A 34 -48.04 -41.02 -0.04
CA ASP A 34 -48.84 -41.78 0.92
C ASP A 34 -48.33 -43.20 1.25
N ASP A 35 -48.27 -43.53 2.54
CA ASP A 35 -49.13 -44.58 3.13
C ASP A 35 -49.14 -44.49 4.66
N GLY A 36 -50.32 -44.71 5.25
CA GLY A 36 -50.69 -44.27 6.58
C GLY A 36 -49.99 -44.95 7.77
N ASP A 37 -49.91 -44.22 8.89
CA ASP A 37 -50.58 -44.65 10.12
C ASP A 37 -50.74 -43.50 11.14
N CYS A 38 -51.80 -43.60 11.93
CA CYS A 38 -52.20 -42.64 12.95
C CYS A 38 -51.32 -42.74 14.19
N SER A 39 -50.56 -41.69 14.53
CA SER A 39 -50.31 -41.19 15.91
C SER A 39 -49.04 -40.33 15.99
N LYS A 40 -49.19 -39.00 16.05
CA LYS A 40 -48.27 -38.02 16.74
C LYS A 40 -48.74 -36.58 16.47
N SER A 41 -49.88 -36.21 17.07
CA SER A 41 -50.64 -34.99 16.70
C SER A 41 -50.12 -33.65 17.29
N LYS A 42 -49.26 -33.62 18.32
CA LYS A 42 -49.02 -32.35 19.04
C LYS A 42 -47.77 -31.53 18.65
N SER A 43 -46.76 -32.10 17.98
CA SER A 43 -45.50 -31.37 17.69
C SER A 43 -45.44 -30.66 16.33
N ARG A 44 -46.27 -31.07 15.36
CA ARG A 44 -46.26 -30.50 13.99
C ARG A 44 -46.97 -29.14 13.87
N SER A 45 -47.88 -28.81 14.80
CA SER A 45 -48.74 -27.62 14.71
C SER A 45 -47.99 -26.30 14.90
N LEU A 46 -46.99 -26.27 15.78
CA LEU A 46 -46.15 -25.06 16.00
C LEU A 46 -45.12 -24.86 14.89
N LYS A 47 -44.57 -25.94 14.32
CA LYS A 47 -43.67 -25.85 13.15
C LYS A 47 -44.40 -25.33 11.90
N LYS A 48 -45.67 -25.69 11.70
CA LYS A 48 -46.47 -25.25 10.54
C LYS A 48 -46.89 -23.78 10.59
N ARG A 49 -46.82 -23.11 11.75
CA ARG A 49 -47.18 -21.69 11.89
C ARG A 49 -46.00 -20.72 11.76
N LEU A 50 -44.77 -21.19 11.94
CA LEU A 50 -43.55 -20.35 11.89
C LEU A 50 -42.91 -20.25 10.48
N LEU A 51 -43.38 -21.02 9.50
CA LEU A 51 -42.86 -21.04 8.12
C LEU A 51 -43.84 -20.44 7.10
N ARG A 52 -44.64 -19.45 7.49
CA ARG A 52 -45.40 -18.64 6.52
C ARG A 52 -44.60 -17.38 6.15
N PHE A 53 -43.43 -17.58 5.55
CA PHE A 53 -42.97 -16.58 4.59
C PHE A 53 -43.74 -16.81 3.29
N PRO A 54 -44.38 -15.79 2.70
CA PRO A 54 -45.13 -15.96 1.47
C PRO A 54 -44.14 -16.34 0.37
N PHE A 55 -44.08 -17.63 0.03
CA PHE A 55 -43.36 -18.07 -1.16
C PHE A 55 -44.07 -17.50 -2.38
N PRO A 56 -43.42 -16.68 -3.22
CA PRO A 56 -43.97 -16.40 -4.53
C PRO A 56 -44.01 -17.74 -5.29
N SER A 57 -45.19 -18.12 -5.79
CA SER A 57 -45.36 -19.32 -6.61
C SER A 57 -44.68 -19.10 -7.97
N MET A 58 -43.36 -19.30 -8.03
CA MET A 58 -42.59 -19.17 -9.26
C MET A 58 -42.42 -20.53 -9.91
N SER A 59 -42.59 -20.59 -11.23
CA SER A 59 -42.33 -21.80 -12.00
C SER A 59 -40.85 -22.21 -11.90
N PRO A 60 -40.51 -23.50 -12.12
CA PRO A 60 -39.12 -23.96 -12.12
C PRO A 60 -38.20 -23.17 -13.06
N SER A 61 -38.74 -22.69 -14.19
CA SER A 61 -38.05 -21.80 -15.13
C SER A 61 -37.73 -20.42 -14.55
N GLY A 62 -38.64 -19.83 -13.76
CA GLY A 62 -38.44 -18.53 -13.11
C GLY A 62 -37.40 -18.58 -12.00
N LEU A 63 -37.27 -19.71 -11.32
CA LEU A 63 -36.25 -19.94 -10.29
C LEU A 63 -34.84 -19.98 -10.90
N PHE A 64 -34.67 -20.74 -11.97
CA PHE A 64 -33.39 -20.79 -12.70
C PHE A 64 -33.01 -19.41 -13.24
N GLN A 65 -33.99 -18.66 -13.76
CA GLN A 65 -33.76 -17.32 -14.29
C GLN A 65 -33.38 -16.32 -13.20
N THR A 66 -34.02 -16.33 -12.03
CA THR A 66 -33.63 -15.42 -10.93
C THR A 66 -32.25 -15.73 -10.36
N VAL A 67 -31.92 -17.01 -10.19
CA VAL A 67 -30.58 -17.43 -9.77
C VAL A 67 -29.53 -16.99 -10.78
N SER A 68 -29.77 -17.20 -12.08
CA SER A 68 -28.89 -16.72 -13.15
C SER A 68 -28.72 -15.20 -13.14
N MET A 69 -29.78 -14.43 -12.87
CA MET A 69 -29.71 -12.97 -12.79
C MET A 69 -28.92 -12.50 -11.57
N LEU A 70 -29.02 -13.21 -10.43
CA LEU A 70 -28.22 -12.94 -9.24
C LEU A 70 -26.73 -13.20 -9.46
N PHE A 71 -26.38 -14.31 -10.13
CA PHE A 71 -25.00 -14.60 -10.51
C PHE A 71 -24.44 -13.54 -11.46
N LEU A 72 -25.21 -13.14 -12.47
CA LEU A 72 -24.82 -12.09 -13.40
C LEU A 72 -24.63 -10.75 -12.69
N ALA A 73 -25.55 -10.36 -11.80
CA ALA A 73 -25.44 -9.14 -11.02
C ALA A 73 -24.19 -9.16 -10.11
N HIS A 74 -23.91 -10.29 -9.46
CA HIS A 74 -22.72 -10.44 -8.63
C HIS A 74 -21.43 -10.35 -9.46
N PHE A 75 -21.41 -10.98 -10.64
CA PHE A 75 -20.29 -10.90 -11.58
C PHE A 75 -20.05 -9.46 -12.06
N VAL A 76 -21.11 -8.72 -12.38
CA VAL A 76 -21.03 -7.31 -12.78
C VAL A 76 -20.49 -6.44 -11.64
N VAL A 77 -20.95 -6.65 -10.40
CA VAL A 77 -20.44 -5.92 -9.23
C VAL A 77 -18.96 -6.19 -9.00
N LEU A 78 -18.53 -7.46 -9.09
CA LEU A 78 -17.12 -7.83 -8.97
C LEU A 78 -16.29 -7.22 -10.11
N LEU A 79 -16.80 -7.22 -11.35
CA LEU A 79 -16.14 -6.59 -12.49
C LEU A 79 -15.94 -5.09 -12.23
N VAL A 80 -17.00 -4.36 -11.88
CA VAL A 80 -16.92 -2.92 -11.58
C VAL A 80 -15.94 -2.64 -10.44
N PHE A 81 -15.96 -3.45 -9.38
CA PHE A 81 -15.01 -3.32 -8.27
C PHE A 81 -13.56 -3.54 -8.71
N THR A 82 -13.29 -4.56 -9.52
CA THR A 82 -11.93 -4.81 -10.05
C THR A 82 -11.45 -3.67 -10.95
N LEU A 83 -12.33 -3.11 -11.79
CA LEU A 83 -12.01 -1.98 -12.65
C LEU A 83 -11.67 -0.72 -11.82
N GLN A 84 -12.43 -0.42 -10.77
CA GLN A 84 -12.14 0.68 -9.85
C GLN A 84 -10.81 0.52 -9.11
N THR A 85 -10.47 -0.71 -8.68
CA THR A 85 -9.16 -0.97 -8.05
C THR A 85 -7.99 -0.88 -9.03
N ALA A 86 -8.20 -1.19 -10.31
CA ALA A 86 -7.16 -1.07 -11.33
C ALA A 86 -6.86 0.41 -11.65
N GLU A 87 -7.88 1.26 -11.69
CA GLU A 87 -7.76 2.68 -11.98
C GLU A 87 -7.07 3.44 -10.84
N THR A 88 -7.45 3.16 -9.60
CA THR A 88 -6.78 3.69 -8.40
C THR A 88 -5.31 3.28 -8.29
N ARG A 89 -4.97 2.03 -8.66
CA ARG A 89 -3.56 1.58 -8.74
C ARG A 89 -2.78 2.31 -9.83
N ARG A 90 -3.40 2.57 -10.99
CA ARG A 90 -2.79 3.34 -12.08
C ARG A 90 -2.51 4.79 -11.66
N LEU A 91 -3.48 5.44 -11.03
CA LEU A 91 -3.32 6.81 -10.54
C LEU A 91 -2.27 6.90 -9.41
N ALA A 92 -2.21 5.90 -8.52
CA ALA A 92 -1.17 5.81 -7.51
C ALA A 92 0.24 5.63 -8.12
N ALA A 93 0.37 4.80 -9.16
CA ALA A 93 1.63 4.60 -9.88
C ALA A 93 2.08 5.85 -10.67
N ILE A 94 1.14 6.65 -11.16
CA ILE A 94 1.44 7.93 -11.84
C ILE A 94 1.88 8.99 -10.81
N ASN A 95 1.27 9.02 -9.62
CA ASN A 95 1.61 9.97 -8.55
C ASN A 95 2.87 9.61 -7.73
N SER A 96 3.51 8.47 -7.98
CA SER A 96 4.68 8.01 -7.22
C SER A 96 6.04 8.26 -7.87
N SER A 97 6.14 9.11 -8.90
CA SER A 97 7.40 9.26 -9.65
C SER A 97 8.37 10.32 -9.10
N ILE A 98 8.26 10.70 -7.83
CA ILE A 98 9.33 11.51 -7.20
C ILE A 98 10.50 10.56 -6.90
N SER A 99 11.47 10.55 -7.81
CA SER A 99 12.66 9.67 -7.73
C SER A 99 13.73 10.20 -6.77
N ALA A 100 13.75 11.52 -6.54
CA ALA A 100 14.79 12.16 -5.73
C ALA A 100 14.32 13.46 -5.06
N PHE A 101 14.93 13.78 -3.93
CA PHE A 101 14.67 15.02 -3.18
C PHE A 101 15.98 15.77 -2.91
N PHE A 102 16.21 16.85 -3.66
CA PHE A 102 17.39 17.70 -3.48
C PHE A 102 16.98 18.97 -2.73
N VAL A 103 17.63 19.22 -1.60
CA VAL A 103 17.35 20.41 -0.80
C VAL A 103 18.53 21.35 -0.85
N PHE A 104 18.24 22.61 -1.13
CA PHE A 104 19.22 23.69 -1.12
C PHE A 104 18.68 24.81 -0.24
N GLY A 105 19.50 25.29 0.67
CA GLY A 105 19.09 26.32 1.62
C GLY A 105 20.27 26.96 2.34
N ASP A 106 19.96 27.90 3.22
CA ASP A 106 20.94 28.53 4.09
C ASP A 106 21.21 27.68 5.35
N SER A 107 22.12 28.16 6.22
CA SER A 107 22.64 27.44 7.37
C SER A 107 21.61 27.08 8.45
N THR A 108 20.39 27.64 8.39
CA THR A 108 19.40 27.55 9.47
C THR A 108 18.70 26.19 9.55
N ALA A 109 18.64 25.47 8.44
CA ALA A 109 18.02 24.14 8.34
C ALA A 109 19.00 23.10 7.80
N ASP A 110 20.30 23.23 8.10
CA ASP A 110 21.31 22.28 7.65
C ASP A 110 21.07 20.88 8.25
N SER A 111 21.25 19.84 7.43
CA SER A 111 21.16 18.44 7.83
C SER A 111 22.44 17.90 8.48
N GLY A 112 23.50 18.71 8.53
CA GLY A 112 24.77 18.39 9.17
C GLY A 112 26.01 18.66 8.31
N ASN A 113 25.91 19.41 7.22
CA ASN A 113 27.07 19.80 6.40
C ASN A 113 28.13 20.54 7.23
N ASN A 114 27.70 21.33 8.21
CA ASN A 114 28.57 22.10 9.11
C ASN A 114 29.51 21.23 9.96
N ASN A 115 29.23 19.92 10.10
CA ASN A 115 30.14 19.00 10.79
C ASN A 115 31.43 18.76 10.01
N TYR A 116 31.40 18.97 8.69
CA TYR A 116 32.50 18.67 7.77
C TYR A 116 33.29 19.91 7.34
N ILE A 117 32.90 21.10 7.79
CA ILE A 117 33.59 22.37 7.52
C ILE A 117 34.02 23.05 8.83
N PRO A 118 35.10 23.87 8.82
CA PRO A 118 35.55 24.60 9.99
C PRO A 118 34.61 25.78 10.26
N THR A 119 33.53 25.54 11.01
CA THR A 119 32.56 26.54 11.46
C THR A 119 32.23 26.36 12.94
N ILE A 120 31.86 27.47 13.60
CA ILE A 120 31.35 27.46 14.97
C ILE A 120 29.87 27.05 15.04
N SER A 121 29.15 27.16 13.91
CA SER A 121 27.72 26.82 13.83
C SER A 121 27.55 25.31 13.61
N ARG A 122 27.81 24.52 14.65
CA ARG A 122 27.59 23.06 14.64
C ARG A 122 26.50 22.72 15.63
N SER A 123 25.77 21.64 15.36
CA SER A 123 24.70 21.12 16.21
C SER A 123 24.84 19.61 16.42
N ASN A 124 26.09 19.14 16.47
CA ASN A 124 26.48 17.76 16.76
C ASN A 124 26.68 17.52 18.27
N PHE A 125 25.90 18.20 19.11
CA PHE A 125 25.95 18.07 20.57
C PHE A 125 24.56 18.21 21.20
N PRO A 126 24.34 17.72 22.44
CA PRO A 126 23.06 17.90 23.14
C PRO A 126 22.72 19.39 23.36
N PRO A 127 21.47 19.83 23.22
CA PRO A 127 20.23 19.04 23.24
C PRO A 127 19.76 18.50 21.89
N TYR A 128 20.50 18.78 20.80
CA TYR A 128 20.09 18.41 19.44
C TYR A 128 20.05 16.89 19.21
N GLY A 129 19.15 16.45 18.33
CA GLY A 129 18.98 15.03 18.00
C GLY A 129 18.28 14.16 19.05
N LYS A 130 17.75 14.74 20.14
CA LYS A 130 17.05 13.98 21.19
C LYS A 130 15.82 13.20 20.70
N ASP A 131 15.12 13.70 19.69
CA ASP A 131 13.90 13.10 19.14
C ASP A 131 14.17 12.35 17.81
N LEU A 132 15.44 12.17 17.44
CA LEU A 132 15.83 11.33 16.31
C LEU A 132 15.76 9.83 16.68
N PRO A 133 15.59 8.92 15.70
CA PRO A 133 15.46 7.48 15.95
C PRO A 133 16.59 6.88 16.80
N ASP A 134 17.82 7.37 16.61
CA ASP A 134 19.02 6.89 17.33
C ASP A 134 19.39 7.77 18.53
N HIS A 135 18.64 8.83 18.81
CA HIS A 135 18.96 9.85 19.82
C HIS A 135 20.37 10.48 19.67
N ILE A 136 20.94 10.44 18.46
CA ILE A 136 22.26 10.97 18.14
C ILE A 136 22.11 12.29 17.38
N SER A 137 22.83 13.32 17.83
CA SER A 137 22.92 14.61 17.14
C SER A 137 23.63 14.46 15.80
N THR A 138 22.89 14.61 14.70
CA THR A 138 23.43 14.49 13.33
C THR A 138 24.03 15.79 12.78
N GLY A 139 23.96 16.90 13.53
CA GLY A 139 24.29 18.25 13.02
C GLY A 139 23.09 19.00 12.45
N ARG A 140 21.87 18.52 12.75
CA ARG A 140 20.62 19.26 12.53
C ARG A 140 20.37 20.23 13.67
N PHE A 141 20.00 21.47 13.35
CA PHE A 141 19.62 22.50 14.33
C PHE A 141 18.22 22.29 14.93
N THR A 142 17.86 21.03 15.20
CA THR A 142 16.58 20.62 15.77
C THR A 142 16.78 19.36 16.62
N ASN A 143 15.80 19.05 17.47
CA ASN A 143 15.81 17.82 18.24
C ASN A 143 15.43 16.61 17.36
N GLY A 144 14.71 16.81 16.26
CA GLY A 144 14.17 15.74 15.43
C GLY A 144 14.43 15.91 13.93
N LYS A 145 13.50 15.42 13.12
CA LYS A 145 13.55 15.52 11.65
C LYS A 145 13.26 16.94 11.16
N LEU A 146 13.89 17.34 10.06
CA LEU A 146 13.60 18.59 9.36
C LEU A 146 12.33 18.45 8.50
N VAL A 147 11.72 19.57 8.09
CA VAL A 147 10.54 19.54 7.20
C VAL A 147 10.80 18.71 5.92
N PRO A 148 11.96 18.83 5.24
CA PRO A 148 12.23 18.03 4.06
C PRO A 148 12.44 16.53 4.34
N ASP A 149 12.89 16.17 5.54
CA ASP A 149 12.98 14.75 5.95
C ASP A 149 11.56 14.14 5.98
N TYR A 150 10.56 14.85 6.51
CA TYR A 150 9.17 14.39 6.48
C TYR A 150 8.61 14.27 5.06
N LEU A 151 8.92 15.20 4.18
CA LEU A 151 8.47 15.16 2.78
C LEU A 151 9.09 13.98 2.03
N SER A 152 10.40 13.76 2.20
CA SER A 152 11.11 12.62 1.63
C SER A 152 10.60 11.28 2.17
N SER A 153 10.30 11.20 3.47
CA SER A 153 9.75 10.01 4.12
C SER A 153 8.33 9.73 3.62
N TYR A 154 7.48 10.76 3.49
CA TYR A 154 6.13 10.63 2.92
C TYR A 154 6.16 10.20 1.44
N ALA A 155 7.15 10.67 0.68
CA ALA A 155 7.35 10.26 -0.71
C ALA A 155 7.95 8.84 -0.84
N GLY A 156 8.35 8.20 0.27
CA GLY A 156 8.93 6.85 0.26
C GLY A 156 10.35 6.79 -0.30
N ILE A 157 11.09 7.90 -0.32
CA ILE A 157 12.44 7.99 -0.89
C ILE A 157 13.49 7.68 0.18
N LYS A 158 13.52 8.49 1.24
CA LYS A 158 14.42 8.33 2.39
C LYS A 158 13.75 8.83 3.66
N ASP A 159 14.07 8.19 4.77
CA ASP A 159 13.56 8.62 6.06
C ASP A 159 14.24 9.90 6.58
N MET A 160 15.51 10.10 6.22
CA MET A 160 16.28 11.31 6.49
C MET A 160 17.18 11.63 5.30
N ILE A 161 17.23 12.91 4.93
CA ILE A 161 18.07 13.41 3.84
C ILE A 161 19.49 13.65 4.39
N PRO A 162 20.52 12.98 3.87
CA PRO A 162 21.88 13.14 4.38
C PRO A 162 22.53 14.46 3.93
N PRO A 163 23.51 14.97 4.69
CA PRO A 163 24.27 16.15 4.31
C PRO A 163 25.20 15.85 3.14
N TYR A 164 25.22 16.71 2.13
CA TYR A 164 26.04 16.56 0.92
C TYR A 164 27.54 16.37 1.20
N LEU A 165 28.07 16.99 2.25
CA LEU A 165 29.50 16.93 2.60
C LEU A 165 29.91 15.66 3.34
N ASP A 166 28.97 14.74 3.60
CA ASP A 166 29.28 13.49 4.28
C ASP A 166 30.16 12.59 3.39
N PRO A 167 31.38 12.22 3.82
CA PRO A 167 32.28 11.38 3.03
C PRO A 167 31.79 9.93 2.90
N THR A 168 30.83 9.50 3.71
CA THR A 168 30.26 8.15 3.67
C THR A 168 29.16 7.99 2.61
N LEU A 169 28.76 9.07 1.93
CA LEU A 169 27.71 9.06 0.91
C LEU A 169 28.03 8.15 -0.28
N THR A 170 27.09 7.25 -0.57
CA THR A 170 27.14 6.39 -1.76
C THR A 170 26.62 7.13 -3.01
N VAL A 171 26.83 6.54 -4.18
CA VAL A 171 26.28 7.07 -5.45
C VAL A 171 24.76 7.07 -5.40
N ASP A 172 24.17 6.02 -4.84
CA ASP A 172 22.72 5.88 -4.79
C ASP A 172 22.11 6.88 -3.83
N ASP A 173 22.81 7.23 -2.75
CA ASP A 173 22.41 8.34 -1.89
C ASP A 173 22.41 9.67 -2.64
N LEU A 174 23.43 9.95 -3.45
CA LEU A 174 23.50 11.15 -4.27
C LEU A 174 22.38 11.20 -5.32
N LYS A 175 22.02 10.07 -5.92
CA LYS A 175 20.94 9.98 -6.92
C LYS A 175 19.57 10.25 -6.32
N THR A 176 19.31 9.72 -5.13
CA THR A 176 18.01 9.79 -4.44
C THR A 176 17.83 11.09 -3.66
N GLY A 177 18.90 11.86 -3.45
CA GLY A 177 18.81 13.23 -2.94
C GLY A 177 19.62 13.49 -1.68
N VAL A 178 20.15 14.72 -1.60
CA VAL A 178 21.02 15.21 -0.53
C VAL A 178 20.73 16.67 -0.22
N TRP A 179 21.20 17.15 0.93
CA TRP A 179 21.09 18.55 1.34
C TRP A 179 22.37 19.33 1.03
N GLY A 180 22.27 20.33 0.15
CA GLY A 180 23.31 21.31 -0.11
C GLY A 180 23.11 22.62 0.67
N ASP A 181 24.21 23.29 0.99
CA ASP A 181 24.26 24.60 1.64
C ASP A 181 24.14 25.79 0.67
N SER A 182 24.20 25.54 -0.64
CA SER A 182 24.06 26.59 -1.66
C SER A 182 23.66 26.01 -3.01
N TYR A 183 23.01 26.84 -3.82
CA TYR A 183 22.66 26.51 -5.21
C TYR A 183 23.88 26.22 -6.09
N THR A 184 25.05 26.77 -5.76
CA THR A 184 26.30 26.46 -6.47
C THR A 184 26.72 25.00 -6.30
N LYS A 185 26.31 24.34 -5.21
CA LYS A 185 26.56 22.91 -5.02
C LYS A 185 25.58 22.02 -5.78
N ALA A 186 24.46 22.57 -6.27
CA ALA A 186 23.51 21.80 -7.06
C ALA A 186 24.18 21.25 -8.33
N THR A 187 24.93 22.09 -9.05
CA THR A 187 25.64 21.68 -10.27
C THR A 187 26.75 20.67 -9.97
N GLU A 188 27.44 20.78 -8.83
CA GLU A 188 28.47 19.84 -8.40
C GLU A 188 27.87 18.46 -8.08
N ILE A 189 26.70 18.40 -7.43
CA ILE A 189 25.98 17.15 -7.16
C ILE A 189 25.68 16.43 -8.48
N PHE A 190 25.12 17.14 -9.46
CA PHE A 190 24.82 16.56 -10.77
C PHE A 190 26.09 16.05 -11.46
N GLN A 191 27.18 16.82 -11.42
CA GLN A 191 28.47 16.37 -11.96
C GLN A 191 29.00 15.12 -11.26
N ARG A 192 28.98 15.07 -9.92
CA ARG A 192 29.42 13.90 -9.16
C ARG A 192 28.59 12.66 -9.44
N VAL A 193 27.28 12.81 -9.62
CA VAL A 193 26.39 11.70 -10.03
C VAL A 193 26.78 11.19 -11.41
N GLN A 194 27.03 12.09 -12.38
CA GLN A 194 27.46 11.71 -13.73
C GLN A 194 28.84 11.03 -13.73
N ILE A 195 29.82 11.59 -13.02
CA ILE A 195 31.18 11.04 -12.92
C ILE A 195 31.16 9.65 -12.27
N LYS A 196 30.45 9.48 -11.14
CA LYS A 196 30.40 8.20 -10.46
C LYS A 196 29.56 7.16 -11.22
N ASN A 197 28.56 7.57 -12.01
CA ASN A 197 27.87 6.65 -12.94
C ASN A 197 28.75 6.25 -14.13
N GLY A 198 29.57 7.16 -14.66
CA GLY A 198 30.47 6.89 -15.79
C GLY A 198 31.71 6.09 -15.40
N SER A 199 32.13 6.14 -14.13
CA SER A 199 33.33 5.44 -13.61
C SER A 199 33.27 3.90 -13.67
N GLY A 200 32.14 3.30 -14.09
CA GLY A 200 32.01 1.86 -14.29
C GLY A 200 32.55 1.33 -15.63
N ASP A 201 32.91 2.19 -16.58
CA ASP A 201 33.19 1.77 -17.98
C ASP A 201 34.59 2.18 -18.49
N TRP A 202 35.23 3.19 -17.88
CA TRP A 202 36.51 3.72 -18.37
C TRP A 202 37.73 2.81 -18.15
N LYS A 203 37.61 1.71 -17.40
CA LYS A 203 38.73 0.77 -17.20
C LYS A 203 38.85 -0.29 -18.30
N GLU A 204 37.81 -0.59 -19.06
CA GLU A 204 37.90 -1.57 -20.15
C GLU A 204 38.33 -0.96 -21.49
N GLU A 205 38.12 0.34 -21.70
CA GLU A 205 38.44 0.97 -22.99
C GLU A 205 39.93 1.34 -23.11
N HIS A 206 40.62 1.60 -22.00
CA HIS A 206 42.06 1.88 -22.01
C HIS A 206 42.94 0.61 -22.13
N GLU A 207 42.44 -0.58 -21.79
CA GLU A 207 43.19 -1.84 -21.97
C GLU A 207 43.04 -2.44 -23.39
N LYS A 208 42.06 -1.95 -24.18
CA LYS A 208 41.90 -2.31 -25.60
C LYS A 208 42.61 -1.36 -26.56
N ALA A 209 43.07 -0.19 -26.10
CA ALA A 209 43.82 0.75 -26.91
C ALA A 209 45.35 0.51 -26.90
N ASP A 210 45.83 -0.35 -26.00
CA ASP A 210 47.25 -0.72 -25.85
C ASP A 210 47.57 -2.18 -26.30
N LYS A 211 46.71 -2.77 -27.15
CA LYS A 211 47.00 -4.03 -27.89
C LYS A 211 46.76 -3.82 -29.38
#